data_AF-A0A840LB61-F1
#
_entry.id   AF-A0A840LB61-F1
#
_cell.length_a   1.000
_cell.length_b   1.000
_cell.length_c   1.000
_cell.angle_alpha   90.00
_cell.angle_beta   90.00
_cell.angle_gamma   90.00
#
_symmetry.space_group_name_H-M   'P 1'
#
loop_
_entity.id
_entity.type
_entity.pdbx_description
1 polymer ?
#
loop_
_entity_poly.entity_id
_entity_poly.type
_entity_poly.pdbx_seq_one_letter_code
_entity_poly.pdbx_strand_id
1 'polypeptide(L)' 'MLLETEWVCGLPNVRVSDGRLFVQVIDWHEAGFDFADAFHLALGKDQEALKTFDAAFVKSAQKLTDRRVDRP' A
#
# COMPACT_ATOMS: atom_id res chain seq x y z
N MET A 1 -12.06 -10.18 12.03
CA MET A 1 -10.76 -9.48 11.99
C MET A 1 -11.02 -8.08 11.46
N LEU A 2 -11.72 -7.24 12.25
CA LEU A 2 -12.22 -5.92 11.84
C LEU A 2 -11.78 -4.81 12.82
N LEU A 3 -10.88 -5.09 13.76
CA LEU A 3 -10.62 -4.20 14.90
C LEU A 3 -9.38 -3.30 14.74
N GLU A 4 -8.53 -3.51 13.73
CA GLU A 4 -7.26 -2.76 13.61
C GLU A 4 -7.33 -1.57 12.65
N THR A 5 -8.33 -1.51 11.75
CA THR A 5 -8.51 -0.39 10.81
C THR A 5 -9.07 0.90 11.45
N GLU A 6 -9.57 0.85 12.69
CA GLU A 6 -10.27 1.99 13.30
C GLU A 6 -9.35 3.12 13.79
N TRP A 7 -8.04 2.88 13.98
CA TRP A 7 -7.19 3.85 14.71
C TRP A 7 -6.50 4.90 13.84
N VAL A 8 -6.31 4.66 12.53
CA VAL A 8 -5.55 5.58 11.67
C VAL A 8 -6.39 6.76 11.18
N CYS A 9 -7.72 6.66 11.21
CA CYS A 9 -8.63 7.63 10.57
C CYS A 9 -9.61 8.32 11.53
N GLY A 10 -9.35 8.28 12.85
CA GLY A 10 -10.28 8.75 13.89
C GLY A 10 -10.27 10.25 14.20
N LEU A 11 -9.51 11.07 13.47
CA LEU A 11 -9.44 12.52 13.75
C LEU A 11 -10.69 13.25 13.23
N PRO A 12 -11.27 14.20 14.00
CA PRO A 12 -12.59 14.77 13.71
C PRO A 12 -12.70 15.56 12.39
N ASN A 13 -11.56 16.02 11.86
CA ASN A 13 -11.50 16.79 10.61
C ASN A 13 -10.72 16.07 9.50
N VAL A 14 -10.41 14.78 9.68
CA VAL A 14 -9.71 13.97 8.68
C VAL A 14 -10.71 12.98 8.08
N ARG A 15 -10.73 12.90 6.76
CA ARG A 15 -11.56 11.95 6.03
C ARG A 15 -10.68 11.13 5.10
N VAL A 16 -11.01 9.84 4.98
CA VAL A 16 -10.36 8.96 4.00
C VAL A 16 -11.01 9.21 2.64
N SER A 17 -10.20 9.68 1.69
CA SER A 17 -10.68 10.01 0.34
C SER A 17 -11.08 8.79 -0.48
N ASP A 18 -10.35 7.68 -0.35
CA ASP A 18 -10.65 6.39 -1.01
C ASP A 18 -10.54 5.26 0.02
N GLY A 19 -11.68 4.88 0.59
CA GLY A 19 -11.72 3.84 1.63
C GLY A 19 -11.31 2.46 1.12
N ARG A 20 -11.55 2.13 -0.15
CA ARG A 20 -11.17 0.83 -0.71
C ARG A 20 -9.67 0.73 -0.91
N LEU A 21 -9.06 1.79 -1.43
CA LEU A 21 -7.61 1.90 -1.53
C LEU A 21 -6.98 1.80 -0.13
N PHE A 22 -7.55 2.48 0.85
CA PHE A 22 -7.04 2.47 2.21
C PHE A 22 -7.08 1.08 2.85
N VAL A 23 -8.18 0.33 2.69
CA VAL A 23 -8.27 -1.06 3.17
C VAL A 23 -7.17 -1.92 2.55
N GLN A 24 -6.95 -1.82 1.23
CA GLN A 24 -5.89 -2.57 0.55
C GLN A 24 -4.49 -2.23 1.08
N VAL A 25 -4.24 -0.95 1.40
CA VAL A 25 -2.98 -0.51 2.00
C VAL A 25 -2.76 -1.15 3.36
N ILE A 26 -3.80 -1.20 4.20
CA ILE A 26 -3.72 -1.84 5.51
C ILE A 26 -3.46 -3.34 5.36
N ASP A 27 -4.18 -4.03 4.48
CA ASP A 27 -3.97 -5.46 4.22
C ASP A 27 -2.52 -5.76 3.77
N TRP A 28 -1.96 -4.91 2.91
CA TRP A 28 -0.57 -5.04 2.47
C TRP A 28 0.45 -4.71 3.56
N HIS A 29 0.18 -3.71 4.38
CA HIS A 29 1.03 -3.37 5.51
C HIS A 29 1.06 -4.51 6.53
N GLU A 30 -0.09 -5.08 6.87
CA GLU A 30 -0.21 -6.26 7.74
C GLU A 30 0.50 -7.49 7.13
N ALA A 31 0.51 -7.62 5.80
CA ALA A 31 1.26 -8.66 5.09
C ALA A 31 2.79 -8.41 5.04
N GLY A 32 3.27 -7.25 5.51
CA GLY A 32 4.69 -6.97 5.68
C GLY A 32 5.29 -5.93 4.73
N PHE A 33 4.49 -5.20 3.97
CA PHE A 33 4.98 -3.96 3.35
C PHE A 33 5.24 -2.88 4.38
N ASP A 34 6.19 -2.00 4.11
CA ASP A 34 6.16 -0.69 4.76
C ASP A 34 4.88 0.06 4.36
N PHE A 35 4.32 0.83 5.28
CA PHE A 35 3.05 1.53 5.05
C PHE A 35 3.12 2.49 3.86
N ALA A 36 4.24 3.19 3.67
CA ALA A 36 4.42 4.11 2.55
C ALA A 36 4.55 3.36 1.23
N ASP A 37 5.25 2.22 1.22
CA ASP A 37 5.38 1.35 0.04
C ASP A 37 4.02 0.79 -0.40
N ALA A 38 3.22 0.31 0.55
CA ALA A 38 1.85 -0.15 0.29
C ALA A 38 1.00 0.98 -0.34
N PHE A 39 1.14 2.21 0.17
CA PHE A 39 0.46 3.39 -0.38
C PHE A 39 0.91 3.73 -1.80
N HIS A 40 2.22 3.79 -2.06
CA HIS A 40 2.75 4.04 -3.39
C HIS A 40 2.26 2.99 -4.40
N LEU A 41 2.25 1.73 -3.99
CA LEU A 41 1.77 0.62 -4.82
C LEU A 41 0.28 0.74 -5.14
N ALA A 42 -0.53 1.11 -4.15
CA ALA A 42 -1.99 1.22 -4.28
C ALA A 42 -2.40 2.42 -5.13
N LEU A 43 -1.71 3.56 -4.99
CA LEU A 43 -1.92 4.75 -5.80
C LEU A 43 -1.50 4.54 -7.26
N GLY A 44 -0.48 3.71 -7.50
CA GLY A 44 -0.03 3.34 -8.84
C GLY A 44 -0.92 2.33 -9.57
N LYS A 45 -2.13 2.01 -9.09
CA LYS A 45 -3.01 0.96 -9.64
C LYS A 45 -3.30 1.08 -11.14
N ASP A 46 -3.34 2.30 -11.67
CA ASP A 46 -3.65 2.58 -13.08
C ASP A 46 -2.41 2.55 -13.99
N GLN A 47 -1.22 2.28 -13.43
CA GLN A 47 0.03 2.18 -14.17
C GLN A 47 0.41 0.70 -14.40
N GLU A 48 1.07 0.42 -15.53
CA GLU A 48 1.56 -0.92 -15.85
C GLU A 48 2.62 -1.41 -14.86
N ALA A 49 3.45 -0.50 -14.34
CA ALA A 49 4.48 -0.80 -13.36
C ALA A 49 4.79 0.41 -12.47
N LEU A 50 5.18 0.14 -11.22
CA LEU A 50 5.82 1.12 -10.34
C LEU A 50 7.34 1.04 -10.51
N LYS A 51 7.98 2.19 -10.69
CA LYS A 51 9.44 2.30 -10.82
C LYS A 51 10.05 2.87 -9.55
N THR A 52 11.01 2.16 -8.96
CA THR A 52 11.71 2.60 -7.73
C THR A 52 13.16 2.17 -7.72
N PHE A 53 14.04 2.97 -7.11
CA PHE A 53 15.43 2.59 -6.89
C PHE A 53 15.60 1.68 -5.65
N ASP A 54 14.55 1.53 -4.84
CA ASP A 54 14.57 0.70 -3.65
C ASP A 54 14.53 -0.80 -4.01
N ALA A 55 15.66 -1.47 -3.77
CA ALA A 55 15.83 -2.89 -3.99
C ALA A 55 14.97 -3.77 -3.07
N ALA A 56 14.75 -3.32 -1.83
CA ALA A 56 13.97 -4.03 -0.85
C ALA A 56 12.49 -3.96 -1.22
N PHE A 57 11.99 -2.78 -1.63
CA PHE A 57 10.60 -2.64 -2.07
C PHE A 57 10.28 -3.53 -3.28
N VAL A 58 11.15 -3.55 -4.30
CA VAL A 58 11.00 -4.48 -5.46
C VAL A 58 10.86 -5.93 -5.00
N LYS A 59 11.74 -6.38 -4.08
CA LYS A 59 11.70 -7.76 -3.57
C LYS A 59 10.47 -8.06 -2.74
N SER A 60 10.01 -7.11 -1.93
CA SER A 60 8.79 -7.25 -1.13
C SER A 60 7.56 -7.33 -2.03
N ALA A 61 7.48 -6.48 -3.06
CA ALA A 61 6.37 -6.46 -3.99
C ALA A 61 6.21 -7.75 -4.78
N GLN A 62 7.33 -8.34 -5.22
CA GLN A 62 7.35 -9.65 -5.90
C GLN A 62 6.86 -10.81 -5.02
N LYS A 63 6.90 -10.67 -3.69
CA LYS A 63 6.47 -11.71 -2.74
C LYS A 63 5.02 -11.56 -2.31
N LEU A 64 4.55 -10.32 -2.21
CA LEU A 64 3.31 -9.99 -1.53
C LEU A 64 2.17 -9.62 -2.49
N THR A 65 2.47 -9.37 -3.77
CA THR A 65 1.47 -8.90 -4.75
C THR A 65 1.78 -9.37 -6.16
N ASP A 66 0.78 -9.30 -7.04
CA ASP A 66 0.96 -9.46 -8.49
C ASP A 66 1.26 -8.13 -9.21
N ARG A 67 1.44 -7.03 -8.48
CA ARG A 67 1.75 -5.73 -9.06
C ARG A 67 3.21 -5.69 -9.52
N ARG A 68 3.43 -5.18 -10.73
CA ARG A 68 4.78 -5.05 -11.28
C ARG A 68 5.51 -3.88 -10.63
N VAL A 69 6.59 -4.17 -9.92
CA VAL A 69 7.48 -3.19 -9.30
C VAL A 69 8.90 -3.52 -9.70
N ASP A 70 9.54 -2.62 -10.45
CA ASP A 70 10.87 -2.84 -11.00
C ASP A 70 11.76 -1.61 -10.76
N ARG A 71 13.07 -1.79 -10.92
CA ARG A 71 13.96 -0.64 -11.07
C ARG A 71 13.71 0.07 -12.41
N PRO A 72 14.03 1.38 -12.50
CA PRO A 72 14.06 2.11 -13.77
C PRO A 72 14.91 1.39 -14.82
#